data_AF-A0A352M7L1-F1
#
_entry.id   AF-A0A352M7L1-F1
#
_cell.length_a   1.000
_cell.length_b   1.000
_cell.length_c   1.000
_cell.angle_alpha   90.00
_cell.angle_beta   90.00
_cell.angle_gamma   90.00
#
_symmetry.space_group_name_H-M   'P 1'
#
loop_
_entity.id
_entity.type
_entity.pdbx_description
1 polymer ?
#
loop_
_entity_poly.entity_id
_entity_poly.type
_entity_poly.pdbx_seq_one_letter_code
_entity_poly.pdbx_strand_id
1 'polypeptide(L)'
;MNDLFFVFSEVASRYGELAAAFFATLFFSMLFGCPRKFLFLSGLNGFIAWFTYLFVFKLTASLVFANFWATSAVAVFAQIISLKRRVPLDVFLVPGIFVLVPGATIYKMFFAFISHFDKTAFLLFKETVSIGFSIAMAIFIFVFIFEILNKAVISRYRTQENTRACPVSAESAFLAAVDIGRLMLESGSETHKVEETIDTFCRVNGLNKIQSFVIPTGIIATLLERKNHPLTELVRVSKRSLDLGKLAAIMDALTNYYMQKIYYSDLIEKLNKIKTMVIYKKYEQYLSAAFAVACFSVLFAGGVNEFFASMAIGFLAQILVERFSFLQFPAQLINLLVSASICLMATALVRYACFCSADILIVSSIMILVPGVTVINALREIIAGDLVSGSARGFDALIVAASIASGVGVTLKIIF
;
A
#
# COMPACT_ATOMS: atom_id res chain seq x y z
N MET A 1 26.05 -14.68 -23.84
CA MET A 1 24.66 -14.74 -24.37
C MET A 1 23.95 -16.03 -23.95
N ASN A 2 24.61 -17.19 -24.03
CA ASN A 2 24.03 -18.49 -23.63
C ASN A 2 23.62 -18.55 -22.15
N ASP A 3 24.40 -17.98 -21.22
CA ASP A 3 24.05 -18.00 -19.79
C ASP A 3 22.82 -17.17 -19.46
N LEU A 4 22.65 -16.01 -20.11
CA LEU A 4 21.48 -15.14 -19.88
C LEU A 4 20.20 -15.78 -20.42
N PHE A 5 20.29 -16.46 -21.57
CA PHE A 5 19.17 -17.19 -22.15
C PHE A 5 18.80 -18.42 -21.30
N PHE A 6 19.79 -19.12 -20.74
CA PHE A 6 19.57 -20.23 -19.82
C PHE A 6 18.85 -19.75 -18.55
N VAL A 7 19.34 -18.68 -17.91
CA VAL A 7 18.69 -18.07 -16.74
C VAL A 7 17.26 -17.65 -17.05
N PHE A 8 17.02 -17.03 -18.21
CA PHE A 8 15.67 -16.64 -18.63
C PHE A 8 14.75 -17.86 -18.78
N SER A 9 15.22 -18.94 -19.40
CA SER A 9 14.43 -20.17 -19.60
C SER A 9 14.06 -20.87 -18.29
N GLU A 10 14.95 -20.83 -17.29
CA GLU A 10 14.72 -21.43 -15.97
C GLU A 10 13.77 -20.57 -15.12
N VAL A 11 13.86 -19.24 -15.21
CA VAL A 11 12.86 -18.36 -14.59
C VAL A 11 11.49 -18.55 -15.23
N ALA A 12 11.43 -18.67 -16.56
CA ALA A 12 10.19 -18.93 -17.28
C ALA A 12 9.57 -20.30 -16.96
N SER A 13 10.39 -21.29 -16.57
CA SER A 13 9.89 -22.60 -16.15
C SER A 13 9.19 -22.57 -14.78
N ARG A 14 9.38 -21.51 -13.97
CA ARG A 14 8.62 -21.24 -12.73
C ARG A 14 7.27 -20.57 -13.00
N TYR A 15 6.53 -21.06 -14.00
CA TYR A 15 5.25 -20.51 -14.43
C TYR A 15 4.20 -20.46 -13.30
N GLY A 16 4.25 -21.40 -12.35
CA GLY A 16 3.36 -21.42 -11.19
C GLY A 16 3.54 -20.21 -10.27
N GLU A 17 4.78 -19.86 -9.94
CA GLU A 17 5.08 -18.68 -9.10
C GLU A 17 4.75 -17.37 -9.83
N LEU A 18 5.04 -17.29 -11.13
CA LEU A 18 4.74 -16.11 -11.94
C LEU A 18 3.22 -15.87 -12.07
N ALA A 19 2.45 -16.94 -12.29
CA ALA A 19 1.00 -16.88 -12.29
C ALA A 19 0.46 -16.51 -10.90
N ALA A 20 1.00 -17.11 -9.84
CA ALA A 20 0.63 -16.79 -8.48
C ALA A 20 0.91 -15.32 -8.13
N ALA A 21 2.04 -14.75 -8.55
CA ALA A 21 2.34 -13.32 -8.35
C ALA A 21 1.36 -12.41 -9.09
N PHE A 22 1.02 -12.75 -10.34
CA PHE A 22 0.01 -12.02 -11.11
C PHE A 22 -1.35 -12.00 -10.39
N PHE A 23 -1.84 -13.17 -9.98
CA PHE A 23 -3.14 -13.30 -9.33
C PHE A 23 -3.13 -12.75 -7.91
N ALA A 24 -2.07 -12.96 -7.13
CA ALA A 24 -1.89 -12.38 -5.80
C ALA A 24 -2.03 -10.85 -5.85
N THR A 25 -1.30 -10.20 -6.76
CA THR A 25 -1.38 -8.74 -6.94
C THR A 25 -2.75 -8.30 -7.42
N LEU A 26 -3.40 -9.04 -8.33
CA LEU A 26 -4.76 -8.74 -8.80
C LEU A 26 -5.77 -8.76 -7.64
N PHE A 27 -5.75 -9.79 -6.80
CA PHE A 27 -6.66 -9.94 -5.68
C PHE A 27 -6.33 -8.98 -4.53
N PHE A 28 -5.05 -8.72 -4.23
CA PHE A 28 -4.70 -7.65 -3.29
C PHE A 28 -5.12 -6.26 -3.78
N SER A 29 -5.05 -6.00 -5.08
CA SER A 29 -5.60 -4.78 -5.67
C SER A 29 -7.09 -4.61 -5.41
N MET A 30 -7.88 -5.68 -5.48
CA MET A 30 -9.30 -5.61 -5.10
C MET A 30 -9.47 -5.33 -3.60
N LEU A 31 -8.63 -5.92 -2.73
CA LEU A 31 -8.65 -5.65 -1.28
C LEU A 31 -8.35 -4.17 -0.98
N PHE A 32 -7.43 -3.55 -1.72
CA PHE A 32 -7.10 -2.14 -1.61
C PHE A 32 -8.07 -1.21 -2.35
N GLY A 33 -9.18 -1.72 -2.89
CA GLY A 33 -10.19 -0.90 -3.56
C GLY A 33 -9.78 -0.36 -4.94
N CYS A 34 -8.77 -0.94 -5.59
CA CYS A 34 -8.31 -0.50 -6.92
C CYS A 34 -9.47 -0.51 -7.94
N PRO A 35 -9.65 0.52 -8.80
CA PRO A 35 -10.73 0.52 -9.79
C PRO A 35 -10.69 -0.69 -10.73
N ARG A 36 -11.85 -1.33 -10.95
CA ARG A 36 -11.98 -2.61 -11.71
C ARG A 36 -11.25 -2.63 -13.06
N LYS A 37 -11.28 -1.51 -13.79
CA LYS A 37 -10.64 -1.35 -15.11
C LYS A 37 -9.12 -1.48 -15.10
N PHE A 38 -8.47 -1.41 -13.93
CA PHE A 38 -7.01 -1.45 -13.79
C PHE A 38 -6.47 -2.73 -13.18
N LEU A 39 -7.34 -3.66 -12.77
CA LEU A 39 -6.95 -4.90 -12.09
C LEU A 39 -5.97 -5.76 -12.92
N PHE A 40 -6.24 -5.92 -14.22
CA PHE A 40 -5.35 -6.69 -15.09
C PHE A 40 -3.96 -6.07 -15.19
N LEU A 41 -3.88 -4.73 -15.34
CA LEU A 41 -2.61 -4.00 -15.40
C LEU A 41 -1.86 -4.06 -14.07
N SER A 42 -2.59 -4.07 -12.95
CA SER A 42 -2.00 -4.29 -11.64
C SER A 42 -1.42 -5.70 -11.51
N GLY A 43 -2.17 -6.73 -11.91
CA GLY A 43 -1.66 -8.12 -11.94
C GLY A 43 -0.40 -8.25 -12.81
N LEU A 44 -0.38 -7.61 -13.98
CA LEU A 44 0.81 -7.59 -14.85
C LEU A 44 2.02 -6.96 -14.15
N ASN A 45 1.80 -5.93 -13.32
CA ASN A 45 2.86 -5.34 -12.52
C ASN A 45 3.41 -6.33 -11.48
N GLY A 46 2.54 -7.15 -10.86
CA GLY A 46 2.93 -8.23 -9.96
C GLY A 46 3.75 -9.32 -10.66
N PHE A 47 3.38 -9.69 -11.88
CA PHE A 47 4.18 -10.58 -12.72
C PHE A 47 5.57 -10.00 -12.99
N ILE A 48 5.65 -8.73 -13.40
CA ILE A 48 6.93 -8.04 -13.65
C ILE A 48 7.78 -8.03 -12.37
N ALA A 49 7.17 -7.72 -11.23
CA ALA A 49 7.84 -7.72 -9.93
C ALA A 49 8.51 -9.07 -9.65
N TRP A 50 7.75 -10.16 -9.69
CA TRP A 50 8.26 -11.49 -9.34
C TRP A 50 9.23 -12.03 -10.39
N PHE A 51 8.98 -11.77 -11.68
CA PHE A 51 9.88 -12.15 -12.76
C PHE A 51 11.25 -11.49 -12.58
N THR A 52 11.29 -10.16 -12.38
CA THR A 52 12.54 -9.44 -12.17
C THR A 52 13.23 -9.88 -10.88
N TYR A 53 12.47 -10.13 -9.82
CA TYR A 53 13.00 -10.67 -8.57
C TYR A 53 13.72 -12.01 -8.79
N LEU A 54 13.06 -13.00 -9.41
CA LEU A 54 13.64 -14.31 -9.69
C LEU A 54 14.88 -14.20 -10.59
N PHE A 55 14.80 -13.39 -11.64
CA PHE A 55 15.88 -13.18 -12.58
C PHE A 55 17.13 -12.59 -11.91
N VAL A 56 16.97 -11.51 -11.15
CA VAL A 56 18.09 -10.85 -10.48
C VAL A 56 18.61 -11.69 -9.31
N PHE A 57 17.74 -12.39 -8.58
CA PHE A 57 18.15 -13.30 -7.52
C PHE A 57 19.00 -14.45 -8.05
N LYS A 58 18.65 -15.03 -9.21
CA LYS A 58 19.45 -16.09 -9.83
C LYS A 58 20.84 -15.61 -10.24
N LEU A 59 20.96 -14.36 -10.70
CA LEU A 59 22.25 -13.79 -11.13
C LEU A 59 23.15 -13.34 -9.97
N THR A 60 22.56 -12.83 -8.88
CA THR A 60 23.31 -12.16 -7.81
C THR A 60 23.35 -12.93 -6.49
N ALA A 61 22.45 -13.91 -6.32
CA ALA A 61 22.18 -14.61 -5.06
C ALA A 61 21.87 -13.66 -3.87
N SER A 62 21.50 -12.41 -4.14
CA SER A 62 21.25 -11.40 -3.11
C SER A 62 19.79 -10.98 -3.09
N LEU A 63 19.11 -11.23 -1.97
CA LEU A 63 17.73 -10.80 -1.73
C LEU A 63 17.58 -9.27 -1.79
N VAL A 64 18.58 -8.54 -1.32
CA VAL A 64 18.56 -7.06 -1.28
C VAL A 64 18.61 -6.50 -2.70
N PHE A 65 19.51 -7.00 -3.55
CA PHE A 65 19.62 -6.57 -4.95
C PHE A 65 18.41 -7.01 -5.79
N ALA A 66 17.91 -8.22 -5.56
CA ALA A 66 16.71 -8.71 -6.26
C ALA A 66 15.49 -7.82 -5.97
N ASN A 67 15.25 -7.49 -4.70
CA ASN A 67 14.17 -6.60 -4.30
C ASN A 67 14.35 -5.16 -4.81
N PHE A 68 15.59 -4.65 -4.86
CA PHE A 68 15.89 -3.32 -5.41
C PHE A 68 15.39 -3.23 -6.86
N TRP A 69 15.92 -4.11 -7.73
CA TRP A 69 15.65 -4.06 -9.16
C TRP A 69 14.22 -4.48 -9.53
N ALA A 70 13.63 -5.42 -8.79
CA ALA A 70 12.23 -5.76 -8.94
C ALA A 70 11.32 -4.56 -8.62
N THR A 71 11.62 -3.84 -7.53
CA THR A 71 10.88 -2.62 -7.15
C THR A 71 11.10 -1.51 -8.17
N SER A 72 12.31 -1.35 -8.72
CA SER A 72 12.58 -0.42 -9.81
C SER A 72 11.73 -0.71 -11.05
N ALA A 73 11.63 -1.98 -11.46
CA ALA A 73 10.80 -2.38 -12.59
C ALA A 73 9.31 -2.08 -12.34
N VAL A 74 8.82 -2.37 -11.13
CA VAL A 74 7.47 -2.04 -10.67
C VAL A 74 7.21 -0.54 -10.71
N ALA A 75 8.16 0.28 -10.24
CA ALA A 75 8.04 1.74 -10.22
C ALA A 75 7.98 2.33 -11.63
N VAL A 76 8.87 1.88 -12.54
CA VAL A 76 8.88 2.32 -13.95
C VAL A 76 7.58 1.94 -14.65
N PHE A 77 7.12 0.70 -14.49
CA PHE A 77 5.84 0.26 -15.06
C PHE A 77 4.67 1.09 -14.52
N ALA A 78 4.59 1.25 -13.20
CA ALA A 78 3.54 2.02 -12.54
C ALA A 78 3.50 3.48 -13.03
N GLN A 79 4.65 4.12 -13.24
CA GLN A 79 4.76 5.48 -13.75
C GLN A 79 4.28 5.62 -15.20
N ILE A 80 4.73 4.73 -16.09
CA ILE A 80 4.33 4.77 -17.51
C ILE A 80 2.81 4.60 -17.64
N ILE A 81 2.25 3.63 -16.92
CA ILE A 81 0.83 3.33 -16.99
C ILE A 81 -0.03 4.39 -16.28
N SER A 82 0.41 4.91 -15.13
CA SER A 82 -0.32 5.95 -14.39
C SER A 82 -0.45 7.24 -15.22
N LEU A 83 0.61 7.65 -15.93
CA LEU A 83 0.56 8.78 -16.86
C LEU A 83 -0.40 8.52 -18.03
N LYS A 84 -0.26 7.35 -18.68
CA LYS A 84 -1.09 6.99 -19.83
C LYS A 84 -2.58 6.91 -19.46
N ARG A 85 -2.89 6.52 -18.23
CA ARG A 85 -4.26 6.35 -17.73
C ARG A 85 -4.79 7.53 -16.91
N ARG A 86 -3.94 8.53 -16.60
CA ARG A 86 -4.26 9.72 -15.77
C ARG A 86 -4.86 9.34 -14.42
N VAL A 87 -4.16 8.47 -13.69
CA VAL A 87 -4.56 7.99 -12.37
C VAL A 87 -3.39 8.06 -11.40
N PRO A 88 -3.63 8.07 -10.07
CA PRO A 88 -2.54 8.09 -9.10
C PRO A 88 -1.56 6.94 -9.32
N LEU A 89 -0.26 7.21 -9.13
CA LEU A 89 0.80 6.19 -9.21
C LEU A 89 0.53 4.99 -8.27
N ASP A 90 -0.03 5.30 -7.09
CA ASP A 90 -0.25 4.33 -6.01
C ASP A 90 -1.20 3.19 -6.40
N VAL A 91 -2.08 3.42 -7.40
CA VAL A 91 -2.98 2.41 -7.98
C VAL A 91 -2.23 1.20 -8.53
N PHE A 92 -1.01 1.41 -9.05
CA PHE A 92 -0.18 0.34 -9.61
C PHE A 92 1.03 0.02 -8.74
N LEU A 93 1.61 1.03 -8.08
CA LEU A 93 2.81 0.89 -7.28
C LEU A 93 2.55 0.02 -6.03
N VAL A 94 1.54 0.38 -5.22
CA VAL A 94 1.29 -0.26 -3.92
C VAL A 94 0.95 -1.75 -4.07
N PRO A 95 0.04 -2.18 -4.97
CA PRO A 95 -0.22 -3.61 -5.18
C PRO A 95 0.97 -4.34 -5.82
N GLY A 96 1.72 -3.67 -6.72
CA GLY A 96 2.85 -4.28 -7.43
C GLY A 96 4.02 -4.61 -6.51
N ILE A 97 4.36 -3.72 -5.57
CA ILE A 97 5.41 -3.99 -4.59
C ILE A 97 4.98 -5.02 -3.55
N PHE A 98 3.67 -5.25 -3.36
CA PHE A 98 3.15 -6.06 -2.25
C PHE A 98 3.71 -7.49 -2.21
N VAL A 99 3.97 -8.09 -3.37
CA VAL A 99 4.58 -9.44 -3.46
C VAL A 99 6.07 -9.47 -3.09
N LEU A 100 6.74 -8.31 -3.11
CA LEU A 100 8.16 -8.15 -2.76
C LEU A 100 8.36 -7.74 -1.30
N VAL A 101 7.33 -7.14 -0.71
CA VAL A 101 7.39 -6.59 0.65
C VAL A 101 7.71 -7.72 1.65
N PRO A 102 8.64 -7.49 2.60
CA PRO A 102 9.16 -8.51 3.50
C PRO A 102 8.17 -8.92 4.61
N GLY A 103 6.91 -9.20 4.28
CA GLY A 103 5.86 -9.40 5.27
C GLY A 103 6.07 -10.68 6.11
N ALA A 104 6.44 -11.77 5.44
CA ALA A 104 6.77 -13.04 6.09
C ALA A 104 7.96 -12.89 7.05
N THR A 105 9.01 -12.18 6.62
CA THR A 105 10.21 -11.99 7.43
C THR A 105 9.97 -11.04 8.59
N ILE A 106 9.12 -10.00 8.44
CA ILE A 106 8.65 -9.16 9.56
C ILE A 106 8.01 -10.02 10.65
N TYR A 107 7.05 -10.88 10.28
CA TYR A 107 6.40 -11.78 11.22
C TYR A 107 7.41 -12.72 11.89
N LYS A 108 8.24 -13.42 11.10
CA LYS A 108 9.24 -14.37 11.60
C LYS A 108 10.25 -13.69 12.53
N MET A 109 10.66 -12.47 12.21
CA MET A 109 11.56 -11.66 13.03
C MET A 109 10.95 -11.38 14.41
N PHE A 110 9.72 -10.84 14.47
CA PHE A 110 9.07 -10.56 15.75
C PHE A 110 8.78 -11.84 16.54
N PHE A 111 8.35 -12.90 15.86
CA PHE A 111 8.13 -14.19 16.49
C PHE A 111 9.42 -14.75 17.11
N ALA A 112 10.56 -14.65 16.41
CA ALA A 112 11.87 -15.07 16.92
C ALA A 112 12.33 -14.21 18.11
N PHE A 113 12.11 -12.89 18.08
CA PHE A 113 12.39 -12.00 19.21
C PHE A 113 11.58 -12.37 20.46
N ILE A 114 10.30 -12.70 20.30
CA ILE A 114 9.43 -13.08 21.43
C ILE A 114 9.74 -14.48 21.95
N SER A 115 10.08 -15.42 21.06
CA SER A 115 10.20 -16.84 21.41
C SER A 115 11.57 -17.24 21.92
N HIS A 116 12.64 -16.76 21.29
CA HIS A 116 14.00 -17.27 21.51
C HIS A 116 15.04 -16.17 21.79
N PHE A 117 14.82 -14.94 21.32
CA PHE A 117 15.75 -13.80 21.44
C PHE A 117 17.20 -14.18 21.11
N ASP A 118 17.39 -14.92 20.01
CA ASP A 118 18.64 -15.57 19.65
C ASP A 118 19.31 -14.91 18.42
N LYS A 119 20.41 -15.52 17.93
CA LYS A 119 21.10 -15.06 16.71
C LYS A 119 20.17 -15.04 15.49
N THR A 120 19.20 -15.95 15.41
CA THR A 120 18.22 -16.03 14.32
C THR A 120 17.36 -14.78 14.25
N ALA A 121 16.89 -14.28 15.40
CA ALA A 121 16.13 -13.03 15.48
C ALA A 121 16.91 -11.84 14.90
N PHE A 122 18.21 -11.71 15.23
CA PHE A 122 19.06 -10.64 14.69
C PHE A 122 19.35 -10.79 13.20
N LEU A 123 19.47 -12.02 12.68
CA LEU A 123 19.64 -12.26 11.24
C LEU A 123 18.39 -11.85 10.46
N LEU A 124 17.21 -12.26 10.92
CA LEU A 124 15.92 -11.87 10.33
C LEU A 124 15.69 -10.36 10.42
N PHE A 125 16.12 -9.72 11.51
CA PHE A 125 16.09 -8.27 11.64
C PHE A 125 16.94 -7.57 10.57
N LYS A 126 18.20 -7.98 10.42
CA LYS A 126 19.09 -7.43 9.40
C LYS A 126 18.50 -7.60 8.00
N GLU A 127 18.04 -8.80 7.67
CA GLU A 127 17.43 -9.11 6.39
C GLU A 127 16.20 -8.23 6.12
N THR A 128 15.27 -8.16 7.08
CA THR A 128 14.01 -7.41 6.94
C THR A 128 14.27 -5.91 6.76
N VAL A 129 15.16 -5.33 7.56
CA VAL A 129 15.53 -3.91 7.45
C VAL A 129 16.24 -3.63 6.13
N SER A 130 17.18 -4.48 5.71
CA SER A 130 17.89 -4.31 4.43
C SER A 130 16.96 -4.41 3.22
N ILE A 131 16.02 -5.36 3.21
CA ILE A 131 15.01 -5.47 2.15
C ILE A 131 14.10 -4.24 2.16
N GLY A 132 13.58 -3.85 3.32
CA GLY A 132 12.72 -2.67 3.45
C GLY A 132 13.39 -1.38 2.95
N PHE A 133 14.65 -1.17 3.34
CA PHE A 133 15.43 0.00 2.90
C PHE A 133 15.71 -0.04 1.39
N SER A 134 16.02 -1.22 0.85
CA SER A 134 16.23 -1.44 -0.58
C SER A 134 15.00 -1.06 -1.41
N ILE A 135 13.81 -1.55 -1.02
CA ILE A 135 12.53 -1.23 -1.67
C ILE A 135 12.25 0.28 -1.57
N ALA A 136 12.37 0.87 -0.38
CA ALA A 136 12.12 2.29 -0.18
C ALA A 136 13.06 3.18 -1.02
N MET A 137 14.34 2.82 -1.09
CA MET A 137 15.34 3.53 -1.89
C MET A 137 15.07 3.39 -3.40
N ALA A 138 14.68 2.20 -3.86
CA ALA A 138 14.30 1.99 -5.26
C ALA A 138 13.10 2.86 -5.64
N ILE A 139 12.06 2.93 -4.80
CA ILE A 139 10.91 3.81 -5.04
C ILE A 139 11.37 5.27 -5.07
N PHE A 140 12.14 5.72 -4.08
CA PHE A 140 12.63 7.10 -4.00
C PHE A 140 13.41 7.50 -5.25
N ILE A 141 14.44 6.73 -5.61
CA ILE A 141 15.30 7.02 -6.78
C ILE A 141 14.49 7.06 -8.06
N PHE A 142 13.70 6.01 -8.35
CA PHE A 142 13.05 5.89 -9.65
C PHE A 142 11.83 6.80 -9.80
N VAL A 143 11.12 7.12 -8.70
CA VAL A 143 10.08 8.15 -8.72
C VAL A 143 10.70 9.53 -8.89
N PHE A 144 11.78 9.83 -8.18
CA PHE A 144 12.46 11.13 -8.27
C PHE A 144 13.05 11.40 -9.66
N ILE A 145 13.75 10.42 -10.25
CA ILE A 145 14.29 10.53 -11.61
C ILE A 145 13.16 10.86 -12.60
N PHE A 146 12.04 10.16 -12.49
CA PHE A 146 10.92 10.37 -13.39
C PHE A 146 10.22 11.70 -13.19
N GLU A 147 10.14 12.18 -11.94
CA GLU A 147 9.63 13.50 -11.63
C GLU A 147 10.51 14.59 -12.25
N ILE A 148 11.84 14.46 -12.18
CA ILE A 148 12.79 15.35 -12.86
C ILE A 148 12.57 15.31 -14.37
N LEU A 149 12.50 14.12 -14.97
CA LEU A 149 12.30 13.96 -16.41
C LEU A 149 10.99 14.59 -16.86
N ASN A 150 9.89 14.37 -16.14
CA ASN A 150 8.60 14.98 -16.44
C ASN A 150 8.64 16.50 -16.28
N LYS A 151 9.23 17.02 -15.20
CA LYS A 151 9.39 18.47 -15.01
C LYS A 151 10.24 19.09 -16.12
N ALA A 152 11.29 18.41 -16.59
CA ALA A 152 12.12 18.87 -17.69
C ALA A 152 11.40 18.86 -19.06
N VAL A 153 10.49 17.91 -19.28
CA VAL A 153 9.65 17.83 -20.48
C VAL A 153 8.51 18.85 -20.44
N ILE A 154 7.87 19.02 -19.29
CA ILE A 154 6.74 19.95 -19.08
C ILE A 154 7.21 21.40 -18.96
N SER A 155 8.43 21.68 -18.47
CA SER A 155 8.99 23.03 -18.41
C SER A 155 9.15 23.67 -19.79
N ARG A 156 9.15 22.87 -20.88
CA ARG A 156 9.06 23.36 -22.27
C ARG A 156 7.68 23.89 -22.67
N TYR A 157 6.64 23.64 -21.87
CA TYR A 157 5.25 24.03 -22.10
C TYR A 157 4.71 25.01 -21.05
N ARG A 158 5.58 25.69 -20.30
CA ARG A 158 5.12 26.68 -19.31
C ARG A 158 4.61 27.92 -20.03
N THR A 159 3.31 27.98 -20.27
CA THR A 159 2.61 29.20 -20.68
C THR A 159 1.35 29.37 -19.83
N GLN A 160 1.25 30.56 -19.24
CA GLN A 160 0.14 31.17 -18.51
C GLN A 160 -0.08 30.73 -17.05
N GLU A 161 0.30 31.64 -16.14
CA GLU A 161 -0.42 31.84 -14.88
C GLU A 161 -1.90 32.04 -15.22
N ASN A 162 -2.65 30.96 -15.17
CA ASN A 162 -4.11 31.01 -15.24
C ASN A 162 -4.60 31.43 -13.86
N THR A 163 -4.41 32.71 -13.50
CA THR A 163 -4.98 33.32 -12.30
C THR A 163 -6.48 33.46 -12.51
N ARG A 164 -7.19 32.35 -12.35
CA ARG A 164 -8.65 32.35 -12.31
C ARG A 164 -9.08 33.10 -11.05
N ALA A 165 -10.03 34.02 -11.19
CA ALA A 165 -10.72 34.57 -10.03
C ALA A 165 -11.43 33.43 -9.29
N CYS A 166 -11.26 33.36 -7.96
CA CYS A 166 -11.87 32.33 -7.13
C CYS A 166 -13.37 32.25 -7.43
N PRO A 167 -13.91 31.10 -7.88
CA PRO A 167 -15.32 30.99 -8.25
C PRO A 167 -16.26 31.07 -7.04
N VAL A 168 -15.71 30.98 -5.83
CA VAL A 168 -16.41 31.03 -4.53
C VAL A 168 -15.66 31.94 -3.57
N SER A 169 -16.18 32.13 -2.35
CA SER A 169 -15.42 32.84 -1.31
C SER A 169 -14.09 32.13 -1.03
N ALA A 170 -13.06 32.92 -0.70
CA ALA A 170 -11.74 32.39 -0.34
C ALA A 170 -11.80 31.37 0.79
N GLU A 171 -12.68 31.61 1.77
CA GLU A 171 -12.95 30.71 2.89
C GLU A 171 -13.55 29.37 2.43
N SER A 172 -14.56 29.39 1.56
CA SER A 172 -15.17 28.14 1.06
C SER A 172 -14.19 27.31 0.23
N ALA A 173 -13.38 27.95 -0.62
CA ALA A 173 -12.34 27.25 -1.38
C ALA A 173 -11.27 26.66 -0.46
N PHE A 174 -10.85 27.39 0.57
CA PHE A 174 -9.88 26.91 1.56
C PHE A 174 -10.41 25.73 2.37
N LEU A 175 -11.65 25.81 2.89
CA LEU A 175 -12.28 24.70 3.61
C LEU A 175 -12.44 23.46 2.72
N ALA A 176 -12.79 23.65 1.44
CA ALA A 176 -12.84 22.54 0.49
C ALA A 176 -11.45 21.92 0.26
N ALA A 177 -10.39 22.72 0.18
CA ALA A 177 -9.01 22.22 0.07
C ALA A 177 -8.65 21.33 1.25
N VAL A 178 -8.96 21.76 2.48
CA VAL A 178 -8.71 21.00 3.70
C VAL A 178 -9.54 19.72 3.75
N ASP A 179 -10.82 19.75 3.32
CA ASP A 179 -11.66 18.53 3.24
C ASP A 179 -11.16 17.55 2.17
N ILE A 180 -10.69 18.04 1.00
CA ILE A 180 -10.01 17.21 -0.01
C ILE A 180 -8.79 16.54 0.60
N GLY A 181 -7.95 17.31 1.29
CA GLY A 181 -6.74 16.79 1.93
C GLY A 181 -7.07 15.74 3.00
N ARG A 182 -8.12 15.98 3.79
CA ARG A 182 -8.65 15.02 4.76
C ARG A 182 -9.08 13.72 4.08
N LEU A 183 -9.88 13.79 3.01
CA LEU A 183 -10.33 12.60 2.27
C LEU A 183 -9.18 11.81 1.67
N MET A 184 -8.16 12.49 1.14
CA MET A 184 -6.96 11.83 0.64
C MET A 184 -6.19 11.12 1.76
N LEU A 185 -6.01 11.77 2.90
CA LEU A 185 -5.29 11.18 4.03
C LEU A 185 -6.06 10.00 4.66
N GLU A 186 -7.39 10.12 4.78
CA GLU A 186 -8.29 9.03 5.22
C GLU A 186 -8.23 7.82 4.26
N SER A 187 -8.03 8.07 2.96
CA SER A 187 -7.91 7.04 1.92
C SER A 187 -6.48 6.45 1.79
N GLY A 188 -5.55 6.87 2.65
CA GLY A 188 -4.20 6.31 2.73
C GLY A 188 -3.14 7.03 1.88
N SER A 189 -3.40 8.25 1.42
CA SER A 189 -2.40 9.06 0.70
C SER A 189 -1.16 9.35 1.55
N GLU A 190 -0.06 9.62 0.87
CA GLU A 190 1.19 10.11 1.45
C GLU A 190 1.03 11.57 1.90
N THR A 191 1.69 11.97 2.98
CA THR A 191 1.52 13.30 3.59
C THR A 191 1.93 14.42 2.64
N HIS A 192 3.11 14.32 2.02
CA HIS A 192 3.58 15.32 1.04
C HIS A 192 2.61 15.51 -0.14
N LYS A 193 1.98 14.44 -0.65
CA LYS A 193 0.97 14.54 -1.73
C LYS A 193 -0.29 15.27 -1.27
N VAL A 194 -0.69 15.08 0.00
CA VAL A 194 -1.84 15.78 0.58
C VAL A 194 -1.53 17.28 0.70
N GLU A 195 -0.34 17.63 1.21
CA GLU A 195 0.11 19.04 1.28
C GLU A 195 0.14 19.69 -0.10
N GLU A 196 0.80 19.05 -1.07
CA GLU A 196 0.89 19.55 -2.44
C GLU A 196 -0.50 19.75 -3.06
N THR A 197 -1.45 18.85 -2.77
CA THR A 197 -2.83 18.96 -3.27
C THR A 197 -3.58 20.13 -2.64
N ILE A 198 -3.47 20.34 -1.33
CA ILE A 198 -4.09 21.48 -0.62
C ILE A 198 -3.56 22.79 -1.21
N ASP A 199 -2.23 22.91 -1.33
CA ASP A 199 -1.56 24.08 -1.88
C ASP A 199 -1.95 24.33 -3.34
N THR A 200 -1.91 23.29 -4.17
CA THR A 200 -2.25 23.40 -5.60
C THR A 200 -3.71 23.79 -5.80
N PHE A 201 -4.63 23.15 -5.05
CA PHE A 201 -6.05 23.48 -5.14
C PHE A 201 -6.30 24.94 -4.76
N CYS A 202 -5.69 25.41 -3.67
CA CYS A 202 -5.81 26.81 -3.26
C CYS A 202 -5.25 27.78 -4.32
N ARG A 203 -4.04 27.52 -4.85
CA ARG A 203 -3.41 28.35 -5.89
C ARG A 203 -4.23 28.43 -7.18
N VAL A 204 -4.80 27.31 -7.64
CA VAL A 204 -5.67 27.28 -8.83
C VAL A 204 -6.95 28.10 -8.62
N ASN A 205 -7.40 28.25 -7.37
CA ASN A 205 -8.52 29.11 -7.00
C ASN A 205 -8.10 30.57 -6.69
N GLY A 206 -6.85 30.95 -6.98
CA GLY A 206 -6.36 32.32 -6.78
C GLY A 206 -5.96 32.65 -5.34
N LEU A 207 -5.83 31.64 -4.47
CA LEU A 207 -5.30 31.79 -3.11
C LEU A 207 -3.80 31.49 -3.15
N ASN A 208 -2.96 32.50 -2.96
CA ASN A 208 -1.52 32.37 -3.17
C ASN A 208 -0.71 32.22 -1.88
N LYS A 209 -1.26 32.69 -0.76
CA LYS A 209 -0.58 32.66 0.55
C LYS A 209 -1.23 31.61 1.47
N ILE A 210 -0.82 30.35 1.32
CA ILE A 210 -1.24 29.22 2.14
C ILE A 210 -0.01 28.58 2.77
N GLN A 211 -0.17 28.08 3.99
CA GLN A 211 0.77 27.18 4.63
C GLN A 211 0.00 25.94 5.09
N SER A 212 0.30 24.77 4.49
CA SER A 212 -0.22 23.49 4.94
C SER A 212 0.87 22.68 5.66
N PHE A 213 0.48 21.99 6.72
CA PHE A 213 1.29 21.02 7.46
C PHE A 213 0.44 19.79 7.75
N VAL A 214 0.83 18.64 7.21
CA VAL A 214 0.07 17.40 7.28
C VAL A 214 0.92 16.33 7.96
N ILE A 215 0.35 15.74 9.00
CA ILE A 215 0.86 14.54 9.64
C ILE A 215 -0.17 13.43 9.51
N PRO A 216 0.19 12.15 9.69
CA PRO A 216 -0.74 11.04 9.48
C PRO A 216 -2.04 11.14 10.28
N THR A 217 -2.08 11.86 11.40
CA THR A 217 -3.24 11.98 12.29
C THR A 217 -3.90 13.36 12.27
N GLY A 218 -3.44 14.29 11.43
CA GLY A 218 -4.00 15.63 11.42
C GLY A 218 -3.48 16.52 10.29
N ILE A 219 -4.29 17.50 9.93
CA ILE A 219 -3.99 18.53 8.93
C ILE A 219 -4.11 19.87 9.64
N ILE A 220 -3.09 20.70 9.50
CA ILE A 220 -3.07 22.09 9.94
C ILE A 220 -2.84 22.93 8.68
N ALA A 221 -3.79 23.78 8.34
CA ALA A 221 -3.66 24.67 7.20
C ALA A 221 -3.97 26.10 7.62
N THR A 222 -3.25 27.07 7.07
CA THR A 222 -3.48 28.50 7.33
C THR A 222 -3.55 29.29 6.02
N LEU A 223 -4.65 30.04 5.85
CA LEU A 223 -4.83 31.02 4.78
C LEU A 223 -4.40 32.41 5.27
N LEU A 224 -3.37 32.98 4.66
CA LEU A 224 -2.73 34.24 5.07
C LEU A 224 -3.20 35.47 4.25
N GLU A 225 -3.99 35.26 3.19
CA GLU A 225 -4.33 36.31 2.21
C GLU A 225 -5.41 37.30 2.68
N ARG A 226 -6.05 37.03 3.82
CA ARG A 226 -7.04 37.93 4.41
C ARG A 226 -6.30 39.08 5.10
N LYS A 227 -6.46 40.31 4.58
CA LYS A 227 -5.85 41.59 5.04
C LYS A 227 -6.05 41.88 6.56
N ASN A 228 -5.37 41.11 7.43
CA ASN A 228 -5.32 41.12 8.91
C ASN A 228 -6.03 40.01 9.70
N HIS A 229 -6.59 38.97 9.07
CA HIS A 229 -7.21 37.84 9.82
C HIS A 229 -6.84 36.49 9.20
N PRO A 230 -5.68 35.92 9.51
CA PRO A 230 -5.34 34.58 9.04
C PRO A 230 -6.41 33.59 9.51
N LEU A 231 -6.84 32.70 8.60
CA LEU A 231 -7.77 31.63 8.92
C LEU A 231 -6.97 30.34 9.05
N THR A 232 -6.92 29.76 10.25
CA THR A 232 -6.27 28.48 10.50
C THR A 232 -7.31 27.42 10.77
N GLU A 233 -7.19 26.30 10.09
CA GLU A 233 -8.04 25.12 10.23
C GLU A 233 -7.21 23.94 10.72
N LEU A 234 -7.73 23.25 11.73
CA LEU A 234 -7.15 22.02 12.25
C LEU A 234 -8.16 20.89 12.11
N VAL A 235 -7.78 19.87 11.36
CA VAL A 235 -8.61 18.69 11.13
C VAL A 235 -7.89 17.47 11.65
N ARG A 236 -8.50 16.77 12.62
CA ARG A 236 -8.00 15.48 13.11
C ARG A 236 -8.45 14.34 12.20
N VAL A 237 -7.50 13.47 11.84
CA VAL A 237 -7.78 12.24 11.07
C VAL A 237 -7.64 11.04 12.01
N SER A 238 -8.77 10.40 12.31
CA SER A 238 -8.85 9.28 13.27
C SER A 238 -8.99 7.91 12.62
N LYS A 239 -9.48 7.86 11.38
CA LYS A 239 -9.66 6.62 10.62
C LYS A 239 -8.88 6.73 9.33
N ARG A 240 -8.10 5.68 9.03
CA ARG A 240 -7.31 5.57 7.80
C ARG A 240 -7.46 4.17 7.27
N SER A 241 -7.67 4.06 5.98
CA SER A 241 -7.67 2.79 5.26
C SER A 241 -7.07 3.03 3.89
N LEU A 242 -6.31 2.06 3.38
CA LEU A 242 -5.82 2.13 2.01
C LEU A 242 -6.99 1.87 1.05
N ASP A 243 -7.51 2.93 0.43
CA ASP A 243 -8.58 2.87 -0.58
C ASP A 243 -8.11 3.56 -1.87
N LEU A 244 -7.44 2.79 -2.71
CA LEU A 244 -6.85 3.25 -3.97
C LEU A 244 -7.92 3.74 -4.95
N GLY A 245 -9.17 3.29 -4.80
CA GLY A 245 -10.24 3.70 -5.68
C GLY A 245 -10.86 5.03 -5.30
N LYS A 246 -11.03 5.32 -4.00
CA LYS A 246 -11.34 6.68 -3.53
C LYS A 246 -10.24 7.64 -3.92
N LEU A 247 -8.97 7.28 -3.72
CA LEU A 247 -7.83 8.11 -4.16
C LEU A 247 -7.87 8.40 -5.66
N ALA A 248 -8.11 7.38 -6.49
CA ALA A 248 -8.23 7.55 -7.94
C ALA A 248 -9.41 8.45 -8.33
N ALA A 249 -10.56 8.32 -7.64
CA ALA A 249 -11.73 9.15 -7.90
C ALA A 249 -11.52 10.62 -7.50
N ILE A 250 -10.85 10.88 -6.37
CA ILE A 250 -10.50 12.25 -5.95
C ILE A 250 -9.58 12.89 -7.00
N MET A 251 -8.50 12.20 -7.41
CA MET A 251 -7.58 12.74 -8.41
C MET A 251 -8.23 12.95 -9.77
N ASP A 252 -9.13 12.07 -10.21
CA ASP A 252 -9.88 12.26 -11.45
C ASP A 252 -10.79 13.49 -11.36
N ALA A 253 -11.48 13.69 -10.22
CA ALA A 253 -12.32 14.86 -10.00
C ALA A 253 -11.50 16.17 -10.01
N LEU A 254 -10.37 16.22 -9.31
CA LEU A 254 -9.47 17.37 -9.30
C LEU A 254 -8.86 17.64 -10.67
N THR A 255 -8.41 16.62 -11.38
CA THR A 255 -7.84 16.77 -12.72
C THR A 255 -8.89 17.33 -13.69
N ASN A 256 -10.13 16.84 -13.64
CA ASN A 256 -11.21 17.37 -14.47
C ASN A 256 -11.54 18.83 -14.10
N TYR A 257 -11.45 19.20 -12.82
CA TYR A 257 -11.62 20.58 -12.38
C TYR A 257 -10.49 21.49 -12.89
N TYR A 258 -9.23 21.09 -12.74
CA TYR A 258 -8.06 21.83 -13.20
C TYR A 258 -8.03 22.00 -14.72
N MET A 259 -8.48 21.00 -15.46
CA MET A 259 -8.64 21.04 -16.91
C MET A 259 -9.91 21.78 -17.38
N GLN A 260 -10.63 22.46 -16.46
CA GLN A 260 -11.84 23.23 -16.73
C GLN A 260 -12.98 22.43 -17.38
N LYS A 261 -13.05 21.13 -17.13
CA LYS A 261 -14.10 20.25 -17.65
C LYS A 261 -15.35 20.20 -16.78
N ILE A 262 -15.25 20.63 -15.52
CA ILE A 262 -16.35 20.66 -14.56
C ILE A 262 -16.32 21.96 -13.74
N TYR A 263 -17.47 22.37 -13.23
CA TYR A 263 -17.57 23.53 -12.35
C TYR A 263 -17.26 23.17 -10.90
N TYR A 264 -17.07 24.19 -10.05
CA TYR A 264 -16.81 24.00 -8.63
C TYR A 264 -17.95 23.26 -7.92
N SER A 265 -19.20 23.56 -8.25
CA SER A 265 -20.39 22.85 -7.73
C SER A 265 -20.33 21.35 -8.00
N ASP A 266 -20.00 20.97 -9.23
CA ASP A 266 -19.92 19.59 -9.67
C ASP A 266 -18.78 18.84 -8.98
N LEU A 267 -17.66 19.54 -8.72
CA LEU A 267 -16.55 18.99 -7.95
C LEU A 267 -16.99 18.63 -6.53
N ILE A 268 -17.65 19.56 -5.82
CA ILE A 268 -18.13 19.31 -4.45
C ILE A 268 -19.16 18.17 -4.42
N GLU A 269 -20.07 18.12 -5.40
CA GLU A 269 -21.02 17.00 -5.52
C GLU A 269 -20.30 15.67 -5.73
N LYS A 270 -19.30 15.62 -6.62
CA LYS A 270 -18.47 14.42 -6.83
C LYS A 270 -17.72 14.01 -5.57
N LEU A 271 -17.10 14.95 -4.86
CA LEU A 271 -16.40 14.68 -3.60
C LEU A 271 -17.33 14.10 -2.54
N ASN A 272 -18.54 14.65 -2.41
CA ASN A 272 -19.55 14.11 -1.50
C ASN A 272 -20.00 12.69 -1.87
N LYS A 273 -20.12 12.37 -3.17
CA LYS A 273 -20.38 11.00 -3.63
C LYS A 273 -19.21 10.04 -3.34
N ILE A 274 -17.97 10.52 -3.41
CA ILE A 274 -16.77 9.71 -3.12
C ILE A 274 -16.71 9.29 -1.66
N LYS A 275 -17.19 10.13 -0.71
CA LYS A 275 -17.21 9.81 0.73
C LYS A 275 -17.88 8.46 1.02
N THR A 276 -18.97 8.15 0.33
CA THR A 276 -19.79 6.95 0.52
C THR A 276 -19.57 5.87 -0.56
N MET A 277 -18.60 6.07 -1.45
CA MET A 277 -18.31 5.14 -2.54
C MET A 277 -17.82 3.79 -2.01
N VAL A 278 -18.37 2.71 -2.57
CA VAL A 278 -17.95 1.33 -2.33
C VAL A 278 -17.73 0.66 -3.69
N ILE A 279 -16.50 0.23 -3.97
CA ILE A 279 -16.10 -0.31 -5.29
C ILE A 279 -16.33 -1.82 -5.37
N TYR A 280 -16.04 -2.50 -4.27
CA TYR A 280 -16.19 -3.94 -4.12
C TYR A 280 -17.20 -4.23 -3.02
N LYS A 281 -18.14 -5.11 -3.32
CA LYS A 281 -19.08 -5.63 -2.32
C LYS A 281 -18.33 -6.53 -1.35
N LYS A 282 -18.89 -6.75 -0.16
CA LYS A 282 -18.26 -7.55 0.90
C LYS A 282 -17.84 -8.96 0.44
N TYR A 283 -18.70 -9.65 -0.32
CA TYR A 283 -18.37 -10.98 -0.84
C TYR A 283 -17.18 -10.97 -1.82
N GLU A 284 -17.01 -9.88 -2.59
CA GLU A 284 -15.86 -9.75 -3.49
C GLU A 284 -14.57 -9.57 -2.67
N GLN A 285 -14.62 -8.83 -1.56
CA GLN A 285 -13.48 -8.71 -0.65
C GLN A 285 -13.12 -10.04 0.02
N TYR A 286 -14.11 -10.84 0.46
CA TYR A 286 -13.85 -12.15 1.06
C TYR A 286 -13.23 -13.14 0.07
N LEU A 287 -13.79 -13.23 -1.14
CA LEU A 287 -13.22 -14.07 -2.20
C LEU A 287 -11.82 -13.59 -2.58
N SER A 288 -11.62 -12.28 -2.70
CA SER A 288 -10.32 -11.73 -3.02
C SER A 288 -9.26 -12.07 -1.97
N ALA A 289 -9.59 -11.96 -0.68
CA ALA A 289 -8.72 -12.38 0.41
C ALA A 289 -8.37 -13.88 0.32
N ALA A 290 -9.36 -14.72 0.07
CA ALA A 290 -9.18 -16.16 -0.07
C ALA A 290 -8.19 -16.51 -1.21
N PHE A 291 -8.43 -15.98 -2.41
CA PHE A 291 -7.56 -16.25 -3.55
C PHE A 291 -6.18 -15.60 -3.43
N ALA A 292 -6.09 -14.41 -2.82
CA ALA A 292 -4.81 -13.76 -2.57
C ALA A 292 -3.91 -14.62 -1.66
N VAL A 293 -4.46 -15.09 -0.54
CA VAL A 293 -3.75 -15.95 0.42
C VAL A 293 -3.37 -17.29 -0.21
N ALA A 294 -4.24 -17.88 -1.03
CA ALA A 294 -3.93 -19.08 -1.79
C ALA A 294 -2.77 -18.87 -2.78
N CYS A 295 -2.71 -17.74 -3.47
CA CYS A 295 -1.57 -17.42 -4.34
C CYS A 295 -0.28 -17.22 -3.54
N PHE A 296 -0.35 -16.61 -2.36
CA PHE A 296 0.82 -16.47 -1.48
C PHE A 296 1.36 -17.81 -0.97
N SER A 297 0.50 -18.83 -0.77
CA SER A 297 1.01 -20.15 -0.40
C SER A 297 1.91 -20.73 -1.50
N VAL A 298 1.58 -20.51 -2.78
CA VAL A 298 2.42 -20.90 -3.92
C VAL A 298 3.73 -20.11 -3.95
N LEU A 299 3.68 -18.79 -3.69
CA LEU A 299 4.88 -17.94 -3.61
C LEU A 299 5.83 -18.36 -2.49
N PHE A 300 5.31 -18.95 -1.40
CA PHE A 300 6.09 -19.53 -0.32
C PHE A 300 6.39 -21.04 -0.50
N ALA A 301 6.37 -21.51 -1.75
CA ALA A 301 6.68 -22.89 -2.14
C ALA A 301 5.73 -23.96 -1.55
N GLY A 302 4.47 -23.60 -1.30
CA GLY A 302 3.40 -24.53 -0.95
C GLY A 302 2.88 -25.33 -2.14
N GLY A 303 2.38 -26.53 -1.87
CA GLY A 303 1.73 -27.38 -2.86
C GLY A 303 0.24 -27.06 -3.05
N VAL A 304 -0.44 -27.98 -3.74
CA VAL A 304 -1.87 -27.86 -4.03
C VAL A 304 -2.73 -27.94 -2.76
N ASN A 305 -2.30 -28.75 -1.77
CA ASN A 305 -3.02 -28.85 -0.51
C ASN A 305 -2.93 -27.54 0.28
N GLU A 306 -1.73 -26.94 0.34
CA GLU A 306 -1.54 -25.63 0.95
C GLU A 306 -2.38 -24.57 0.24
N PHE A 307 -2.50 -24.60 -1.09
CA PHE A 307 -3.32 -23.65 -1.85
C PHE A 307 -4.78 -23.64 -1.38
N PHE A 308 -5.44 -24.80 -1.35
CA PHE A 308 -6.86 -24.89 -0.96
C PHE A 308 -7.07 -24.65 0.55
N ALA A 309 -6.16 -25.11 1.39
CA ALA A 309 -6.22 -24.85 2.83
C ALA A 309 -6.03 -23.35 3.14
N SER A 310 -5.02 -22.71 2.53
CA SER A 310 -4.78 -21.26 2.64
C SER A 310 -5.97 -20.46 2.11
N MET A 311 -6.62 -20.89 1.01
CA MET A 311 -7.85 -20.26 0.52
C MET A 311 -8.95 -20.23 1.59
N ALA A 312 -9.22 -21.37 2.24
CA ALA A 312 -10.23 -21.46 3.28
C ALA A 312 -9.89 -20.60 4.51
N ILE A 313 -8.63 -20.62 4.95
CA ILE A 313 -8.15 -19.79 6.05
C ILE A 313 -8.29 -18.30 5.70
N GLY A 314 -7.86 -17.88 4.50
CA GLY A 314 -7.93 -16.49 4.05
C GLY A 314 -9.37 -15.96 3.98
N PHE A 315 -10.31 -16.77 3.49
CA PHE A 315 -11.74 -16.42 3.47
C PHE A 315 -12.28 -16.14 4.88
N LEU A 316 -12.02 -17.06 5.81
CA LEU A 316 -12.49 -16.96 7.20
C LEU A 316 -11.77 -15.85 7.97
N ALA A 317 -10.47 -15.67 7.76
CA ALA A 317 -9.68 -14.61 8.36
C ALA A 317 -10.24 -13.23 7.98
N GLN A 318 -10.60 -13.02 6.71
CA GLN A 318 -11.19 -11.75 6.27
C GLN A 318 -12.56 -11.48 6.90
N ILE A 319 -13.39 -12.52 7.08
CA ILE A 319 -14.66 -12.40 7.81
C ILE A 319 -14.42 -12.00 9.26
N LEU A 320 -13.41 -12.59 9.92
CA LEU A 320 -13.05 -12.24 11.30
C LEU A 320 -12.57 -10.79 11.42
N VAL A 321 -11.71 -10.33 10.49
CA VAL A 321 -11.26 -8.92 10.43
C VAL A 321 -12.45 -7.97 10.36
N GLU A 322 -13.41 -8.23 9.46
CA GLU A 322 -14.59 -7.38 9.33
C GLU A 322 -15.47 -7.45 10.58
N ARG A 323 -15.70 -8.65 11.12
CA ARG A 323 -16.56 -8.84 12.30
C ARG A 323 -16.02 -8.10 13.51
N PHE A 324 -14.72 -8.20 13.79
CA PHE A 324 -14.11 -7.48 14.92
C PHE A 324 -14.05 -5.97 14.67
N SER A 325 -13.88 -5.54 13.42
CA SER A 325 -13.96 -4.12 13.05
C SER A 325 -15.36 -3.55 13.27
N PHE A 326 -16.40 -4.34 12.98
CA PHE A 326 -17.79 -3.96 13.26
C PHE A 326 -18.08 -3.84 14.76
N LEU A 327 -17.43 -4.67 15.59
CA LEU A 327 -17.47 -4.58 17.05
C LEU A 327 -16.61 -3.44 17.63
N GLN A 328 -16.00 -2.61 16.78
CA GLN A 328 -15.18 -1.45 17.14
C GLN A 328 -13.97 -1.79 18.02
N PHE A 329 -13.41 -3.00 17.88
CA PHE A 329 -12.15 -3.33 18.54
C PHE A 329 -10.99 -2.47 18.01
N PRO A 330 -10.02 -2.10 18.87
CA PRO A 330 -8.78 -1.46 18.42
C PRO A 330 -8.05 -2.32 17.39
N ALA A 331 -7.45 -1.71 16.36
CA ALA A 331 -6.82 -2.42 15.25
C ALA A 331 -5.75 -3.44 15.70
N GLN A 332 -4.98 -3.10 16.73
CA GLN A 332 -3.95 -3.96 17.32
C GLN A 332 -4.55 -5.23 17.93
N LEU A 333 -5.69 -5.10 18.61
CA LEU A 333 -6.40 -6.24 19.18
C LEU A 333 -6.99 -7.14 18.09
N ILE A 334 -7.52 -6.54 17.01
CA ILE A 334 -7.98 -7.30 15.84
C ILE A 334 -6.84 -8.13 15.27
N ASN A 335 -5.68 -7.51 15.03
CA ASN A 335 -4.52 -8.20 14.45
C ASN A 335 -4.05 -9.38 15.33
N LEU A 336 -4.06 -9.22 16.65
CA LEU A 336 -3.73 -10.27 17.61
C LEU A 336 -4.74 -11.43 17.57
N LEU A 337 -6.05 -11.13 17.60
CA LEU A 337 -7.11 -12.16 17.63
C LEU A 337 -7.22 -12.91 16.30
N VAL A 338 -7.10 -12.21 15.18
CA VAL A 338 -7.15 -12.83 13.84
C VAL A 338 -5.91 -13.68 13.59
N SER A 339 -4.70 -13.22 13.96
CA SER A 339 -3.49 -14.02 13.80
C SER A 339 -3.48 -15.27 14.69
N ALA A 340 -4.02 -15.18 15.91
CA ALA A 340 -4.26 -16.33 16.78
C ALA A 340 -5.24 -17.34 16.14
N SER A 341 -6.34 -16.85 15.58
CA SER A 341 -7.34 -17.68 14.90
C SER A 341 -6.76 -18.37 13.66
N ILE A 342 -5.97 -17.65 12.85
CA ILE A 342 -5.24 -18.21 11.71
C ILE A 342 -4.33 -19.35 12.14
N CYS A 343 -3.55 -19.16 13.22
CA CYS A 343 -2.65 -20.18 13.74
C CYS A 343 -3.42 -21.43 14.23
N LEU A 344 -4.52 -21.22 14.96
CA LEU A 344 -5.36 -22.31 15.45
C LEU A 344 -5.97 -23.11 14.29
N MET A 345 -6.47 -22.43 13.27
CA MET A 345 -7.04 -23.08 12.09
C MET A 345 -5.98 -23.84 11.28
N ALA A 346 -4.80 -23.24 11.07
CA ALA A 346 -3.70 -23.88 10.36
C ALA A 346 -3.22 -25.17 11.05
N THR A 347 -3.02 -25.10 12.38
CA THR A 347 -2.59 -26.26 13.17
C THR A 347 -3.67 -27.34 13.28
N ALA A 348 -4.95 -26.95 13.41
CA ALA A 348 -6.07 -27.88 13.38
C ALA A 348 -6.18 -28.61 12.03
N LEU A 349 -6.06 -27.88 10.92
CA LEU A 349 -6.09 -28.49 9.59
C LEU A 349 -4.95 -29.50 9.43
N VAL A 350 -3.72 -29.15 9.74
CA VAL A 350 -2.58 -30.10 9.66
C VAL A 350 -2.79 -31.35 10.52
N ARG A 351 -3.49 -31.24 11.66
CA ARG A 351 -3.79 -32.38 12.53
C ARG A 351 -4.91 -33.29 12.01
N TYR A 352 -5.91 -32.74 11.33
CA TYR A 352 -7.13 -33.48 10.94
C TYR A 352 -7.27 -33.73 9.43
N ALA A 353 -6.58 -32.97 8.57
CA ALA A 353 -6.72 -33.02 7.13
C ALA A 353 -5.45 -32.49 6.40
N CYS A 354 -4.85 -33.36 5.58
CA CYS A 354 -3.82 -33.08 4.56
C CYS A 354 -2.35 -33.10 5.01
N PHE A 355 -1.52 -33.66 4.13
CA PHE A 355 -0.07 -33.44 4.07
C PHE A 355 0.18 -31.97 3.72
N CYS A 356 0.12 -31.10 4.72
CA CYS A 356 0.30 -29.65 4.61
C CYS A 356 1.36 -29.16 5.61
N SER A 357 2.09 -28.12 5.24
CA SER A 357 2.97 -27.40 6.18
C SER A 357 2.23 -26.29 6.92
N ALA A 358 2.21 -26.36 8.26
CA ALA A 358 1.64 -25.31 9.11
C ALA A 358 2.34 -23.95 8.91
N ASP A 359 3.67 -23.92 8.71
CA ASP A 359 4.42 -22.67 8.49
C ASP A 359 3.92 -21.95 7.23
N ILE A 360 3.69 -22.68 6.14
CA ILE A 360 3.22 -22.11 4.87
C ILE A 360 1.79 -21.55 5.04
N LEU A 361 0.90 -22.29 5.71
CA LEU A 361 -0.48 -21.84 5.97
C LEU A 361 -0.50 -20.57 6.81
N ILE A 362 0.29 -20.50 7.87
CA ILE A 362 0.38 -19.35 8.77
C ILE A 362 0.96 -18.14 8.02
N VAL A 363 2.11 -18.31 7.37
CA VAL A 363 2.82 -17.22 6.70
C VAL A 363 2.02 -16.65 5.53
N SER A 364 1.40 -17.50 4.70
CA SER A 364 0.55 -17.04 3.59
C SER A 364 -0.72 -16.32 4.06
N SER A 365 -1.37 -16.80 5.12
CA SER A 365 -2.63 -16.22 5.61
C SER A 365 -2.44 -14.90 6.35
N ILE A 366 -1.33 -14.77 7.09
CA ILE A 366 -1.02 -13.54 7.83
C ILE A 366 -0.74 -12.37 6.89
N MET A 367 -0.40 -12.60 5.61
CA MET A 367 -0.10 -11.52 4.65
C MET A 367 -1.20 -10.48 4.49
N ILE A 368 -2.46 -10.80 4.77
CA ILE A 368 -3.55 -9.81 4.80
C ILE A 368 -3.36 -8.77 5.91
N LEU A 369 -2.75 -9.15 7.03
CA LEU A 369 -2.58 -8.35 8.25
C LEU A 369 -1.24 -7.62 8.30
N VAL A 370 -0.21 -8.12 7.61
CA VAL A 370 1.16 -7.63 7.79
C VAL A 370 1.26 -6.17 7.36
N PRO A 371 1.90 -5.29 8.16
CA PRO A 371 1.98 -3.86 7.89
C PRO A 371 3.08 -3.54 6.87
N GLY A 372 3.26 -4.40 5.88
CA GLY A 372 4.41 -4.34 4.98
C GLY A 372 4.46 -3.06 4.15
N VAL A 373 3.33 -2.65 3.55
CA VAL A 373 3.21 -1.36 2.84
C VAL A 373 3.48 -0.19 3.79
N THR A 374 3.00 -0.25 5.03
CA THR A 374 3.23 0.78 6.04
C THR A 374 4.72 0.93 6.38
N VAL A 375 5.46 -0.18 6.51
CA VAL A 375 6.92 -0.16 6.72
C VAL A 375 7.62 0.52 5.54
N ILE A 376 7.28 0.14 4.30
CA ILE A 376 7.90 0.74 3.11
C ILE A 376 7.59 2.23 3.02
N ASN A 377 6.35 2.63 3.28
CA ASN A 377 5.95 4.04 3.28
C ASN A 377 6.66 4.83 4.39
N ALA A 378 6.82 4.26 5.58
CA ALA A 378 7.57 4.88 6.67
C ALA A 378 9.02 5.17 6.26
N LEU A 379 9.71 4.16 5.70
CA LEU A 379 11.09 4.31 5.22
C LEU A 379 11.17 5.32 4.07
N ARG A 380 10.22 5.31 3.13
CA ARG A 380 10.16 6.26 2.03
C ARG A 380 9.98 7.70 2.52
N GLU A 381 9.08 7.94 3.46
CA GLU A 381 8.85 9.27 4.05
C GLU A 381 10.10 9.75 4.81
N ILE A 382 10.80 8.88 5.54
CA ILE A 382 12.08 9.22 6.18
C ILE A 382 13.14 9.62 5.15
N ILE A 383 13.28 8.85 4.06
CA ILE A 383 14.25 9.16 2.98
C ILE A 383 13.90 10.49 2.30
N ALA A 384 12.61 10.81 2.17
CA ALA A 384 12.13 12.07 1.60
C ALA A 384 12.29 13.28 2.54
N GLY A 385 12.61 13.08 3.82
CA GLY A 385 12.77 14.13 4.83
C GLY A 385 11.55 14.35 5.75
N ASP A 386 10.45 13.62 5.55
CA ASP A 386 9.22 13.69 6.35
C ASP A 386 9.35 12.86 7.65
N LEU A 387 10.25 13.28 8.54
CA LEU A 387 10.65 12.49 9.72
C LEU A 387 9.51 12.20 10.70
N VAL A 388 8.62 13.17 10.96
CA VAL A 388 7.52 13.01 11.91
C VAL A 388 6.51 11.99 11.39
N SER A 389 6.14 12.10 10.12
CA SER A 389 5.20 11.18 9.46
C SER A 389 5.80 9.78 9.33
N GLY A 390 7.03 9.69 8.84
CA GLY A 390 7.72 8.43 8.66
C GLY A 390 7.94 7.68 9.98
N SER A 391 8.33 8.39 11.05
CA SER A 391 8.47 7.79 12.40
C SER A 391 7.12 7.29 12.93
N ALA A 392 6.05 8.09 12.79
CA ALA A 392 4.72 7.69 13.24
C ALA A 392 4.20 6.42 12.53
N ARG A 393 4.37 6.33 11.20
CA ARG A 393 4.03 5.11 10.44
C ARG A 393 4.93 3.93 10.80
N GLY A 394 6.21 4.18 11.06
CA GLY A 394 7.17 3.16 11.49
C GLY A 394 6.74 2.51 12.81
N PHE A 395 6.41 3.33 13.82
CA PHE A 395 5.88 2.83 15.10
C PHE A 395 4.55 2.09 14.94
N ASP A 396 3.63 2.59 14.11
CA ASP A 396 2.37 1.91 13.80
C ASP A 396 2.63 0.50 13.24
N ALA A 397 3.53 0.38 12.27
CA ALA A 397 3.91 -0.90 11.68
C ALA A 397 4.60 -1.84 12.68
N LEU A 398 5.47 -1.34 13.55
CA LEU A 398 6.12 -2.15 14.59
C LEU A 398 5.09 -2.74 15.56
N ILE A 399 4.12 -1.93 16.01
CA ILE A 399 3.07 -2.38 16.93
C ILE A 399 2.17 -3.42 16.26
N VAL A 400 1.79 -3.21 14.99
CA VAL A 400 0.99 -4.18 14.23
C VAL A 400 1.74 -5.52 14.10
N ALA A 401 3.02 -5.48 13.72
CA ALA A 401 3.82 -6.69 13.56
C ALA A 401 4.01 -7.45 14.89
N ALA A 402 4.27 -6.74 15.99
CA ALA A 402 4.34 -7.33 17.33
C ALA A 402 3.00 -7.96 17.77
N SER A 403 1.87 -7.31 17.45
CA SER A 403 0.53 -7.84 17.74
C SER A 403 0.27 -9.16 17.01
N ILE A 404 0.61 -9.23 15.72
CA ILE A 404 0.48 -10.44 14.90
C ILE A 404 1.33 -11.58 15.47
N ALA A 405 2.62 -11.31 15.72
CA ALA A 405 3.55 -12.29 16.25
C ALA A 405 3.13 -12.80 17.63
N SER A 406 2.58 -11.92 18.47
CA SER A 406 2.05 -12.30 19.79
C SER A 406 0.85 -13.22 19.68
N GLY A 407 -0.11 -12.93 18.79
CA GLY A 407 -1.28 -13.79 18.59
C GLY A 407 -0.91 -15.21 18.13
N VAL A 408 0.05 -15.33 17.21
CA VAL A 408 0.57 -16.64 16.80
C VAL A 408 1.35 -17.32 17.92
N GLY A 409 2.25 -16.61 18.60
CA GLY A 409 3.09 -17.18 19.65
C GLY A 409 2.32 -17.64 20.88
N VAL A 410 1.29 -16.91 21.30
CA VAL A 410 0.38 -17.35 22.36
C VAL A 410 -0.32 -18.64 21.96
N THR A 411 -0.81 -18.71 20.72
CA THR A 411 -1.54 -19.90 20.23
C THR A 411 -0.63 -21.13 20.18
N LEU A 412 0.59 -21.00 19.65
CA LEU A 412 1.55 -22.11 19.59
C LEU A 412 1.92 -22.63 20.98
N LYS A 413 2.12 -21.75 21.97
CA LYS A 413 2.39 -22.13 23.37
C LYS A 413 1.22 -22.78 24.10
N ILE A 414 -0.01 -22.58 23.64
CA ILE A 414 -1.20 -23.21 24.23
C ILE A 414 -1.38 -24.62 23.65
N ILE A 415 -1.03 -24.81 22.38
CA ILE A 415 -1.23 -26.08 21.65
C ILE A 415 -0.10 -27.08 21.92
N PHE A 416 1.13 -26.61 22.08
CA PHE A 416 2.33 -27.40 22.38
C PHE A 416 2.91 -26.97 23.73
#